data_AF-A0A3M1FAI4-F1
#
_entry.id   AF-A0A3M1FAI4-F1
#
_cell.length_a   1.000
_cell.length_b   1.000
_cell.length_c   1.000
_cell.angle_alpha   90.00
_cell.angle_beta   90.00
_cell.angle_gamma   90.00
#
_symmetry.space_group_name_H-M   'P 1'
#
loop_
_entity.id
_entity.type
_entity.pdbx_description
1 polymer ?
#
loop_
_entity_poly.entity_id
_entity_poly.type
_entity_poly.pdbx_seq_one_letter_code
_entity_poly.pdbx_strand_id
1 'polypeptide(L)'
;MIVLEVLKWLVEPGPGEGLTRNFILAIALYLLLSSLWFFWKTDSLRQRVERLLRNAEGEEGARGKGDLDREYTPPEIDEFLDRFATAFETAGNPLTPLWREYTATFLREARKTTHDARNYFDVTRLLSVSMDLRYWFALPGLFVGVGVLGTFVGLTWGLSDFQVGNDVMIRESIGNLLRGMKTAFGTSIAGMLSSILFSLLEKTMVRRVERRSQALVERLNATFLLTEEAAAAWQEER
;
A
#
# COMPACT_ATOMS: atom_id res chain seq x y z
N MET A 1 4.30 30.64 6.15
CA MET A 1 5.35 31.25 6.99
C MET A 1 6.10 30.22 7.82
N ILE A 2 5.44 29.42 8.68
CA ILE A 2 6.09 28.39 9.51
C ILE A 2 6.78 27.29 8.67
N VAL A 3 6.12 26.76 7.63
CA VAL A 3 6.70 25.72 6.76
C VAL A 3 7.96 26.20 6.04
N LEU A 4 7.97 27.47 5.59
CA LEU A 4 9.12 28.09 4.92
C LEU A 4 10.29 28.35 5.86
N GLU A 5 10.02 28.65 7.13
CA GLU A 5 11.06 28.79 8.14
C GLU A 5 11.64 27.44 8.58
N VAL A 6 10.82 26.40 8.67
CA VAL A 6 11.31 25.02 8.88
C VAL A 6 12.19 24.60 7.70
N LEU A 7 11.78 24.93 6.47
CA LEU A 7 12.58 24.71 5.26
C LEU A 7 13.91 25.49 5.29
N LYS A 8 13.89 26.76 5.71
CA LYS A 8 15.12 27.55 5.87
C LYS A 8 16.05 26.97 6.93
N TRP A 9 15.53 26.58 8.09
CA TRP A 9 16.31 25.94 9.16
C TRP A 9 16.91 24.59 8.70
N LEU A 10 16.18 23.84 7.86
CA LEU A 10 16.67 22.63 7.21
C LEU A 10 17.85 22.89 6.27
N VAL A 11 17.83 24.00 5.54
CA VAL A 11 18.87 24.38 4.57
C VAL A 11 20.06 25.06 5.24
N GLU A 12 19.83 25.91 6.23
CA GLU A 12 20.82 26.74 6.94
C GLU A 12 20.64 26.65 8.46
N PRO A 13 21.16 25.60 9.13
CA PRO A 13 21.07 25.49 10.59
C PRO A 13 22.06 26.41 11.30
N GLY A 14 21.76 26.74 12.55
CA GLY A 14 22.69 27.44 13.42
C GLY A 14 23.91 26.58 13.80
N PRO A 15 25.01 27.20 14.27
CA PRO A 15 26.18 26.48 14.76
C PRO A 15 25.81 25.60 15.97
N GLY A 16 26.14 24.29 15.90
CA GLY A 16 25.82 23.29 16.94
C GLY A 16 24.59 22.42 16.66
N GLU A 17 23.75 22.78 15.71
CA GLU A 17 22.46 22.10 15.42
C GLU A 17 22.57 20.95 14.39
N GLY A 18 23.78 20.70 13.88
CA GLY A 18 24.02 19.79 12.75
C GLY A 18 23.63 18.33 13.01
N LEU A 19 23.90 17.79 14.20
CA LEU A 19 23.69 16.36 14.50
C LEU A 19 22.20 15.98 14.48
N THR A 20 21.39 16.76 15.18
CA THR A 20 19.95 16.55 15.26
C THR A 20 19.24 16.90 13.95
N ARG A 21 19.68 17.94 13.22
CA ARG A 21 19.20 18.20 11.86
C ARG A 21 19.42 16.96 10.99
N ASN A 22 20.63 16.40 11.01
CA ASN A 22 20.97 15.21 10.24
C ASN A 22 20.14 13.99 10.68
N PHE A 23 19.85 13.85 11.98
CA PHE A 23 18.99 12.78 12.50
C PHE A 23 17.54 12.90 12.00
N ILE A 24 16.94 14.11 12.09
CA ILE A 24 15.58 14.37 11.59
C ILE A 24 15.54 14.17 10.07
N LEU A 25 16.55 14.66 9.35
CA LEU A 25 16.69 14.46 7.90
C LEU A 25 16.82 12.99 7.52
N ALA A 26 17.59 12.20 8.26
CA ALA A 26 17.73 10.77 8.01
C ALA A 26 16.41 10.03 8.19
N ILE A 27 15.65 10.35 9.24
CA ILE A 27 14.32 9.77 9.48
C ILE A 27 13.34 10.20 8.39
N ALA A 28 13.31 11.49 8.04
CA ALA A 28 12.43 12.00 6.99
C ALA A 28 12.78 11.36 5.64
N LEU A 29 14.07 11.23 5.31
CA LEU A 29 14.55 10.56 4.12
C LEU A 29 14.16 9.09 4.11
N TYR A 30 14.34 8.38 5.22
CA TYR A 30 13.94 6.97 5.35
C TYR A 30 12.44 6.80 5.11
N LEU A 31 11.60 7.64 5.72
CA LEU A 31 10.15 7.60 5.53
C LEU A 31 9.74 7.96 4.10
N LEU A 32 10.44 8.90 3.47
CA LEU A 32 10.21 9.28 2.08
C LEU A 32 10.58 8.13 1.14
N LEU A 33 11.75 7.51 1.32
CA LEU A 33 12.18 6.34 0.55
C LEU A 33 11.24 5.15 0.75
N SER A 34 10.81 4.89 1.99
CA SER A 34 9.83 3.85 2.32
C SER A 34 8.48 4.13 1.63
N SER A 35 8.02 5.38 1.62
CA SER A 35 6.79 5.78 0.92
C SER A 35 6.93 5.61 -0.59
N LEU A 36 8.06 6.01 -1.19
CA LEU A 36 8.32 5.79 -2.62
C LEU A 36 8.33 4.30 -2.96
N TRP A 37 8.98 3.49 -2.12
CA TRP A 37 8.98 2.03 -2.27
C TRP A 37 7.56 1.46 -2.18
N PHE A 38 6.73 1.95 -1.26
CA PHE A 38 5.31 1.58 -1.15
C PHE A 38 4.55 1.85 -2.44
N PHE A 39 4.65 3.09 -2.93
CA PHE A 39 3.95 3.52 -4.14
C PHE A 39 4.38 2.69 -5.34
N TRP A 40 5.69 2.50 -5.49
CA TRP A 40 6.24 1.67 -6.56
C TRP A 40 5.74 0.23 -6.48
N LYS A 41 5.75 -0.38 -5.29
CA LYS A 41 5.33 -1.78 -5.12
C LYS A 41 3.83 -1.97 -5.31
N THR A 42 3.02 -1.03 -4.83
CA THR A 42 1.56 -1.04 -5.01
C THR A 42 1.17 -0.84 -6.47
N ASP A 43 1.80 0.10 -7.17
CA ASP A 43 1.54 0.29 -8.60
C ASP A 43 2.09 -0.89 -9.44
N SER A 44 3.24 -1.45 -9.08
CA SER A 44 3.76 -2.68 -9.70
C SER A 44 2.79 -3.86 -9.53
N LEU A 45 2.23 -4.06 -8.34
CA LEU A 45 1.21 -5.08 -8.09
C LEU A 45 -0.04 -4.83 -8.93
N ARG A 46 -0.55 -3.59 -8.94
CA ARG A 46 -1.68 -3.20 -9.79
C ARG A 46 -1.39 -3.52 -11.26
N GLN A 47 -0.24 -3.12 -11.79
CA GLN A 47 0.14 -3.39 -13.17
C GLN A 47 0.29 -4.89 -13.45
N ARG A 48 0.70 -5.69 -12.47
CA ARG A 48 0.73 -7.16 -12.59
C ARG A 48 -0.67 -7.72 -12.68
N VAL A 49 -1.57 -7.38 -11.77
CA VAL A 49 -2.99 -7.82 -11.83
C VAL A 49 -3.64 -7.38 -13.14
N GLU A 50 -3.39 -6.15 -13.58
CA GLU A 50 -3.90 -5.61 -14.84
C GLU A 50 -3.30 -6.31 -16.07
N ARG A 51 -2.04 -6.75 -16.01
CA ARG A 51 -1.43 -7.58 -17.06
C ARG A 51 -2.01 -8.99 -17.07
N LEU A 52 -2.26 -9.59 -15.91
CA LEU A 52 -2.89 -10.91 -15.82
C LEU A 52 -4.29 -10.87 -16.42
N LEU A 53 -5.08 -9.86 -16.08
CA LEU A 53 -6.38 -9.60 -16.68
C LEU A 53 -6.29 -9.46 -18.21
N ARG A 54 -5.45 -8.54 -18.71
CA ARG A 54 -5.33 -8.29 -20.15
C ARG A 54 -4.81 -9.50 -20.94
N ASN A 55 -3.83 -10.21 -20.39
CA ASN A 55 -3.29 -11.41 -21.03
C ASN A 55 -4.30 -12.56 -21.02
N ALA A 56 -5.15 -12.65 -19.98
CA ALA A 56 -6.20 -13.66 -19.91
C ALA A 56 -7.41 -13.33 -20.81
N GLU A 57 -7.72 -12.05 -21.01
CA GLU A 57 -8.84 -11.60 -21.84
C GLU A 57 -8.55 -11.65 -23.35
N GLY A 58 -7.29 -11.72 -23.79
CA GLY A 58 -6.92 -11.82 -25.21
C GLY A 58 -7.61 -10.78 -26.11
N GLU A 59 -7.99 -11.17 -27.33
CA GLU A 59 -8.85 -10.35 -28.23
C GLU A 59 -10.34 -10.37 -27.83
N GLU A 60 -10.77 -11.27 -26.95
CA GLU A 60 -12.18 -11.40 -26.56
C GLU A 60 -12.65 -10.27 -25.64
N GLY A 61 -11.74 -9.64 -24.90
CA GLY A 61 -12.02 -8.39 -24.16
C GLY A 61 -12.52 -7.24 -25.05
N ALA A 62 -12.27 -7.30 -26.37
CA ALA A 62 -12.79 -6.33 -27.34
C ALA A 62 -14.25 -6.59 -27.77
N ARG A 63 -14.80 -7.80 -27.52
CA ARG A 63 -16.22 -8.13 -27.78
C ARG A 63 -17.18 -7.67 -26.67
N GLY A 64 -16.69 -6.83 -25.77
CA GLY A 64 -17.49 -6.25 -24.71
C GLY A 64 -17.72 -7.23 -23.58
N LYS A 65 -18.37 -6.72 -22.53
CA LYS A 65 -18.85 -7.43 -21.35
C LYS A 65 -19.90 -8.48 -21.77
N GLY A 66 -19.47 -9.47 -22.55
CA GLY A 66 -20.29 -10.49 -23.16
C GLY A 66 -20.73 -11.47 -22.09
N ASP A 67 -22.03 -11.46 -21.85
CA ASP A 67 -22.83 -12.46 -21.18
C ASP A 67 -22.08 -13.25 -20.09
N LEU A 68 -22.02 -12.67 -18.88
CA LEU A 68 -21.47 -13.35 -17.69
C LEU A 68 -22.24 -14.63 -17.33
N ASP A 69 -23.40 -14.84 -17.96
CA ASP A 69 -24.27 -16.01 -17.80
C ASP A 69 -24.06 -17.05 -18.92
N ARG A 70 -23.15 -16.80 -19.89
CA ARG A 70 -22.83 -17.77 -20.94
C ARG A 70 -22.08 -18.96 -20.35
N GLU A 71 -22.64 -20.14 -20.53
CA GLU A 71 -21.94 -21.37 -20.19
C GLU A 71 -20.83 -21.67 -21.22
N TYR A 72 -19.60 -21.79 -20.73
CA TYR A 72 -18.43 -22.12 -21.53
C TYR A 72 -18.35 -23.63 -21.78
N THR A 73 -17.96 -24.00 -23.01
CA THR A 73 -17.74 -25.40 -23.38
C THR A 73 -16.44 -25.94 -22.75
N PRO A 74 -16.31 -27.26 -22.51
CA PRO A 74 -15.09 -27.83 -21.92
C PRO A 74 -13.78 -27.45 -22.63
N PRO A 75 -13.70 -27.43 -23.98
CA PRO A 75 -12.49 -26.97 -24.67
C PRO A 75 -12.16 -25.49 -24.44
N GLU A 76 -13.17 -24.61 -24.36
CA GLU A 76 -12.97 -23.19 -24.03
C GLU A 76 -12.44 -23.03 -22.60
N ILE A 77 -12.95 -23.80 -21.64
CA ILE A 77 -12.49 -23.79 -20.25
C ILE A 77 -11.02 -24.21 -20.15
N ASP A 78 -10.61 -25.26 -20.86
CA ASP A 78 -9.21 -25.71 -20.91
C ASP A 78 -8.29 -24.62 -21.51
N GLU A 79 -8.73 -23.96 -22.58
CA GLU A 79 -7.99 -22.84 -23.18
C GLU A 79 -7.84 -21.67 -22.18
N PHE A 80 -8.90 -21.31 -21.46
CA PHE A 80 -8.81 -20.29 -20.41
C PHE A 80 -7.86 -20.71 -19.30
N LEU A 81 -7.94 -21.95 -18.82
CA LEU A 81 -7.06 -22.48 -17.78
C LEU A 81 -5.59 -22.36 -18.18
N ASP A 82 -5.24 -22.76 -19.40
CA ASP A 82 -3.86 -22.69 -19.90
C ASP A 82 -3.37 -21.25 -20.04
N ARG A 83 -4.23 -20.33 -20.50
CA ARG A 83 -3.92 -18.90 -20.57
C ARG A 83 -3.68 -18.30 -19.19
N PHE A 84 -4.57 -18.59 -18.22
CA PHE A 84 -4.39 -18.12 -16.84
C PHE A 84 -3.15 -18.74 -16.20
N ALA A 85 -2.94 -20.05 -16.34
CA ALA A 85 -1.76 -20.74 -15.83
C ALA A 85 -0.47 -20.11 -16.37
N THR A 86 -0.40 -19.87 -17.68
CA THR A 86 0.77 -19.22 -18.32
C THR A 86 1.01 -17.82 -17.73
N ALA A 87 -0.05 -17.04 -17.53
CA ALA A 87 0.05 -15.69 -16.98
C ALA A 87 0.51 -15.70 -15.50
N PHE A 88 -0.03 -16.62 -14.69
CA PHE A 88 0.27 -16.71 -13.25
C PHE A 88 1.60 -17.40 -12.96
N GLU A 89 2.02 -18.38 -13.76
CA GLU A 89 3.24 -19.17 -13.54
C GLU A 89 4.50 -18.56 -14.18
N THR A 90 4.40 -17.31 -14.65
CA THR A 90 5.58 -16.55 -15.10
C THR A 90 6.60 -16.37 -13.97
N ALA A 91 7.89 -16.60 -14.26
CA ALA A 91 8.97 -16.53 -13.28
C ALA A 91 8.97 -15.21 -12.48
N GLY A 92 9.04 -15.31 -11.16
CA GLY A 92 9.04 -14.14 -10.26
C GLY A 92 7.69 -13.42 -10.13
N ASN A 93 6.58 -14.06 -10.53
CA ASN A 93 5.25 -13.58 -10.19
C ASN A 93 4.94 -13.90 -8.73
N PRO A 94 4.75 -12.90 -7.85
CA PRO A 94 4.43 -13.16 -6.45
C PRO A 94 3.06 -13.84 -6.32
N LEU A 95 2.15 -13.71 -7.29
CA LEU A 95 0.79 -14.24 -7.23
C LEU A 95 0.67 -15.73 -7.56
N THR A 96 1.75 -16.38 -8.02
CA THR A 96 1.75 -17.82 -8.35
C THR A 96 1.25 -18.72 -7.22
N PRO A 97 1.60 -18.52 -5.93
CA PRO A 97 1.08 -19.35 -4.84
C PRO A 97 -0.44 -19.24 -4.70
N LEU A 98 -1.01 -18.04 -4.84
CA LEU A 98 -2.46 -17.83 -4.78
C LEU A 98 -3.18 -18.55 -5.93
N TRP A 99 -2.59 -18.53 -7.12
CA TRP A 99 -3.10 -19.28 -8.27
C TRP A 99 -3.08 -20.80 -8.02
N ARG A 100 -2.01 -21.31 -7.43
CA ARG A 100 -1.90 -22.75 -7.09
C ARG A 100 -2.89 -23.16 -6.02
N GLU A 101 -3.10 -22.34 -5.00
CA GLU A 101 -4.12 -22.58 -3.97
C GLU A 101 -5.54 -22.60 -4.57
N TYR A 102 -5.82 -21.67 -5.49
CA TYR A 102 -7.11 -21.62 -6.16
C TYR A 102 -7.34 -22.83 -7.07
N THR A 103 -6.39 -23.14 -7.96
CA THR A 103 -6.49 -24.26 -8.91
C THR A 103 -6.51 -25.63 -8.22
N ALA A 104 -5.97 -25.76 -7.00
CA ALA A 104 -6.08 -26.99 -6.21
C ALA A 104 -7.53 -27.33 -5.82
N THR A 105 -8.46 -26.37 -5.87
CA THR A 105 -9.89 -26.61 -5.58
C THR A 105 -10.68 -27.15 -6.77
N PHE A 106 -10.06 -27.25 -7.95
CA PHE A 106 -10.78 -27.57 -9.17
C PHE A 106 -11.12 -29.06 -9.21
N LEU A 107 -12.36 -29.36 -9.57
CA LEU A 107 -12.81 -30.71 -9.87
C LEU A 107 -12.18 -31.14 -11.19
N ARG A 108 -11.39 -32.22 -11.17
CA ARG A 108 -10.55 -32.63 -12.31
C ARG A 108 -11.33 -32.87 -13.60
N GLU A 109 -12.54 -33.39 -13.49
CA GLU A 109 -13.38 -33.76 -14.63
C GLU A 109 -14.11 -32.55 -15.22
N ALA A 110 -14.69 -31.70 -14.37
CA ALA A 110 -15.43 -30.52 -14.80
C ALA A 110 -14.54 -29.30 -15.08
N ARG A 111 -13.27 -29.31 -14.62
CA ARG A 111 -12.33 -28.17 -14.69
C ARG A 111 -12.91 -26.87 -14.12
N LYS A 112 -13.88 -27.01 -13.22
CA LYS A 112 -14.56 -25.94 -12.49
C LYS A 112 -14.36 -26.13 -10.99
N THR A 113 -14.73 -25.12 -10.21
CA THR A 113 -14.64 -25.12 -8.75
C THR A 113 -15.96 -24.64 -8.13
N THR A 114 -16.24 -25.10 -6.93
CA THR A 114 -17.32 -24.55 -6.08
C THR A 114 -16.85 -23.39 -5.20
N HIS A 115 -15.55 -23.09 -5.23
CA HIS A 115 -14.96 -22.03 -4.42
C HIS A 115 -14.94 -20.70 -5.16
N ASP A 116 -15.50 -19.67 -4.54
CA ASP A 116 -15.40 -18.29 -5.04
C ASP A 116 -13.94 -17.83 -5.12
N ALA A 117 -13.53 -17.33 -6.28
CA ALA A 117 -12.20 -16.78 -6.53
C ALA A 117 -11.83 -15.63 -5.57
N ARG A 118 -12.82 -14.90 -5.01
CA ARG A 118 -12.62 -13.84 -4.01
C ARG A 118 -11.86 -14.34 -2.78
N ASN A 119 -12.04 -15.60 -2.40
CA ASN A 119 -11.36 -16.20 -1.25
C ASN A 119 -9.83 -16.26 -1.42
N TYR A 120 -9.35 -16.22 -2.68
CA TYR A 120 -7.94 -16.35 -3.03
C TYR A 120 -7.34 -15.02 -3.50
N PHE A 121 -8.11 -14.25 -4.27
CA PHE A 121 -7.65 -13.02 -4.93
C PHE A 121 -8.17 -11.73 -4.31
N ASP A 122 -8.65 -11.76 -3.06
CA ASP A 122 -8.98 -10.55 -2.30
C ASP A 122 -7.78 -9.59 -2.20
N VAL A 123 -8.07 -8.29 -2.15
CA VAL A 123 -7.05 -7.23 -2.08
C VAL A 123 -6.07 -7.43 -0.92
N THR A 124 -6.54 -7.90 0.24
CA THR A 124 -5.71 -8.16 1.42
C THR A 124 -4.69 -9.27 1.16
N ARG A 125 -5.12 -10.34 0.49
CA ARG A 125 -4.29 -11.50 0.11
C ARG A 125 -3.27 -11.12 -0.97
N LEU A 126 -3.68 -10.33 -1.95
CA LEU A 126 -2.79 -9.82 -3.00
C LEU A 126 -1.70 -8.90 -2.42
N LEU A 127 -2.09 -8.02 -1.49
CA LEU A 127 -1.14 -7.15 -0.80
C LEU A 127 -0.20 -7.97 0.09
N SER A 128 -0.66 -8.99 0.80
CA SER A 128 0.18 -9.74 1.76
C SER A 128 1.28 -10.55 1.13
N VAL A 129 0.99 -11.11 -0.03
CA VAL A 129 1.96 -11.83 -0.85
C VAL A 129 2.98 -10.88 -1.49
N SER A 130 2.61 -9.61 -1.68
CA SER A 130 3.49 -8.61 -2.28
C SER A 130 4.28 -7.82 -1.25
N MET A 131 3.77 -7.60 -0.03
CA MET A 131 4.34 -6.66 0.92
C MET A 131 3.88 -6.91 2.37
N ASP A 132 4.65 -6.46 3.37
CA ASP A 132 4.27 -6.60 4.79
C ASP A 132 3.22 -5.56 5.20
N LEU A 133 1.96 -5.96 5.26
CA LEU A 133 0.85 -5.06 5.63
C LEU A 133 1.04 -4.42 7.01
N ARG A 134 1.65 -5.13 7.96
CA ARG A 134 1.78 -4.61 9.33
C ARG A 134 2.67 -3.38 9.35
N TYR A 135 3.75 -3.40 8.59
CA TYR A 135 4.63 -2.26 8.44
C TYR A 135 3.91 -1.07 7.78
N TRP A 136 3.14 -1.33 6.73
CA TRP A 136 2.47 -0.26 5.97
C TRP A 136 1.36 0.42 6.75
N PHE A 137 0.53 -0.36 7.43
CA PHE A 137 -0.50 0.19 8.30
C PHE A 137 0.07 0.92 9.51
N ALA A 138 1.34 0.67 9.87
CA ALA A 138 2.03 1.41 10.91
C ALA A 138 2.64 2.74 10.43
N LEU A 139 2.86 2.95 9.12
CA LEU A 139 3.51 4.16 8.60
C LEU A 139 2.82 5.47 9.00
N PRO A 140 1.48 5.63 8.89
CA PRO A 140 0.80 6.84 9.37
C PRO A 140 1.14 7.14 10.84
N GLY A 141 1.19 6.11 11.69
CA GLY A 141 1.56 6.25 13.10
C GLY A 141 3.02 6.64 13.28
N LEU A 142 3.92 6.09 12.46
CA LEU A 142 5.34 6.46 12.48
C LEU A 142 5.56 7.92 12.08
N PHE A 143 4.84 8.45 11.09
CA PHE A 143 4.90 9.88 10.75
C PHE A 143 4.52 10.78 11.93
N VAL A 144 3.46 10.43 12.67
CA VAL A 144 3.07 11.16 13.90
C VAL A 144 4.13 11.01 14.98
N GLY A 145 4.62 9.79 15.21
CA GLY A 145 5.67 9.51 16.21
C GLY A 145 6.95 10.29 15.95
N VAL A 146 7.36 10.43 14.68
CA VAL A 146 8.50 11.27 14.29
C VAL A 146 8.24 12.75 14.54
N GLY A 147 7.03 13.23 14.28
CA GLY A 147 6.63 14.59 14.63
C GLY A 147 6.73 14.86 16.14
N VAL A 148 6.25 13.92 16.96
CA VAL A 148 6.34 13.97 18.44
C VAL A 148 7.79 13.93 18.91
N LEU A 149 8.63 13.08 18.32
CA LEU A 149 10.06 13.04 18.62
C LEU A 149 10.73 14.39 18.31
N GLY A 150 10.38 15.01 17.17
CA GLY A 150 10.81 16.36 16.83
C GLY A 150 10.42 17.41 17.88
N THR A 151 9.25 17.26 18.51
CA THR A 151 8.82 18.14 19.62
C THR A 151 9.77 18.05 20.81
N PHE A 152 10.09 16.84 21.26
CA PHE A 152 10.99 16.64 22.39
C PHE A 152 12.38 17.21 22.10
N VAL A 153 12.87 16.98 20.89
CA VAL A 153 14.14 17.53 20.42
C VAL A 153 14.13 19.07 20.40
N GLY A 154 13.11 19.68 19.80
CA GLY A 154 13.00 21.14 19.69
C GLY A 154 12.91 21.83 21.05
N LEU A 155 12.17 21.23 22.00
CA LEU A 155 12.09 21.75 23.38
C LEU A 155 13.40 21.56 24.15
N THR A 156 14.04 20.39 24.02
CA THR A 156 15.33 20.12 24.68
C THR A 156 16.38 21.13 24.25
N TRP A 157 16.41 21.47 22.96
CA TRP A 157 17.30 22.49 22.43
C TRP A 157 16.93 23.91 22.84
N GLY A 158 15.64 24.27 22.81
CA GLY A 158 15.19 25.58 23.28
C GLY A 158 15.54 25.87 24.74
N LEU A 159 15.73 24.82 25.55
CA LEU A 159 16.11 24.89 26.95
C LEU A 159 17.61 24.68 27.22
N SER A 160 18.39 24.29 26.21
CA SER A 160 19.78 23.81 26.41
C SER A 160 20.74 24.87 26.95
N ASP A 161 20.44 26.16 26.72
CA ASP A 161 21.24 27.29 27.20
C ASP A 161 20.36 28.29 27.97
N PHE A 162 19.43 27.78 28.79
CA PHE A 162 18.56 28.62 29.59
C PHE A 162 19.32 29.18 30.80
N GLN A 163 19.57 30.50 30.79
CA GLN A 163 20.35 31.19 31.81
C GLN A 163 19.47 32.17 32.61
N VAL A 164 19.55 32.07 33.94
CA VAL A 164 18.84 32.97 34.86
C VAL A 164 19.88 33.90 35.48
N GLY A 165 19.89 35.16 35.04
CA GLY A 165 20.88 36.16 35.41
C GLY A 165 20.32 37.57 35.38
N ASN A 166 20.95 38.48 34.63
CA ASN A 166 20.43 39.82 34.41
C ASN A 166 19.26 39.81 33.40
N ASP A 167 18.55 40.95 33.27
CA ASP A 167 17.38 41.08 32.35
C ASP A 167 17.73 40.73 30.90
N VAL A 168 18.95 41.02 30.45
CA VAL A 168 19.40 40.71 29.07
C VAL A 168 19.49 39.19 28.85
N MET A 169 20.11 38.47 29.78
CA MET A 169 20.27 37.01 29.69
C MET A 169 18.92 36.28 29.76
N ILE A 170 17.98 36.80 30.57
CA ILE A 170 16.63 36.25 30.64
C ILE A 170 15.89 36.45 29.31
N ARG A 171 15.99 37.63 28.69
CA ARG A 171 15.38 37.90 27.38
C ARG A 171 15.94 36.99 26.28
N GLU A 172 17.24 36.78 26.25
CA GLU A 172 17.89 35.86 25.30
C GLU A 172 17.45 34.41 25.51
N SER A 173 17.39 33.96 26.76
CA SER A 173 16.92 32.62 27.14
C SER A 173 15.46 32.38 26.72
N ILE A 174 14.60 33.37 26.92
CA ILE A 174 13.21 33.33 26.44
C ILE A 174 13.18 33.28 24.90
N GLY A 175 14.01 34.07 24.22
CA GLY A 175 14.12 34.06 22.76
C GLY A 175 14.52 32.68 22.21
N ASN A 176 15.50 32.02 22.84
CA ASN A 176 15.93 30.66 22.47
C ASN A 176 14.82 29.63 22.73
N LEU A 177 14.15 29.71 23.88
CA LEU A 177 13.02 28.85 24.20
C LEU A 177 11.88 28.99 23.18
N LEU A 178 11.51 30.22 22.83
CA LEU A 178 10.48 30.48 21.82
C LEU A 178 10.85 29.92 20.45
N ARG A 179 12.13 29.99 20.05
CA ARG A 179 12.64 29.38 18.81
C ARG A 179 12.57 27.85 18.83
N GLY A 180 13.01 27.22 19.92
CA GLY A 180 12.91 25.77 20.11
C GLY A 180 11.46 25.29 20.10
N MET A 181 10.58 26.02 20.79
CA MET A 181 9.14 25.75 20.83
C MET A 181 8.48 25.89 19.45
N LYS A 182 8.83 26.93 18.68
CA LYS A 182 8.35 27.10 17.30
C LYS A 182 8.74 25.90 16.42
N THR A 183 9.98 25.43 16.55
CA THR A 183 10.47 24.24 15.84
C THR A 183 9.70 22.99 16.25
N ALA A 184 9.52 22.79 17.56
CA ALA A 184 8.77 21.67 18.13
C ALA A 184 7.31 21.60 17.63
N PHE A 185 6.60 22.73 17.59
CA PHE A 185 5.26 22.80 16.99
C PHE A 185 5.29 22.53 15.49
N GLY A 186 6.27 23.09 14.78
CA GLY A 186 6.43 22.88 13.33
C GLY A 186 6.63 21.41 12.95
N THR A 187 7.47 20.68 13.70
CA THR A 187 7.73 19.26 13.45
C THR A 187 6.50 18.39 13.71
N SER A 188 5.74 18.70 14.77
CA SER A 188 4.49 17.99 15.08
C SER A 188 3.44 18.17 13.96
N ILE A 189 3.25 19.41 13.51
CA ILE A 189 2.35 19.73 12.39
C ILE A 189 2.78 18.98 11.12
N ALA A 190 4.08 19.01 10.80
CA ALA A 190 4.60 18.30 9.64
C ALA A 190 4.37 16.78 9.72
N GLY A 191 4.57 16.16 10.88
CA GLY A 191 4.31 14.73 11.10
C GLY A 191 2.83 14.37 10.94
N MET A 192 1.93 15.16 11.52
CA MET A 192 0.49 14.97 11.38
C MET A 192 0.01 15.16 9.95
N LEU A 193 0.44 16.22 9.26
CA LEU A 193 0.08 16.46 7.86
C LEU A 193 0.59 15.35 6.95
N SER A 194 1.83 14.88 7.16
CA SER A 194 2.41 13.76 6.40
C SER A 194 1.63 12.47 6.63
N SER A 195 1.23 12.19 7.87
CA SER A 195 0.40 11.04 8.22
C SER A 195 -0.97 11.05 7.51
N ILE A 196 -1.65 12.20 7.51
CA ILE A 196 -2.93 12.38 6.81
C ILE A 196 -2.74 12.20 5.30
N LEU A 197 -1.75 12.87 4.72
CA LEU A 197 -1.49 12.80 3.27
C LEU A 197 -1.17 11.37 2.85
N PHE A 198 -0.30 10.68 3.59
CA PHE A 198 0.05 9.28 3.34
C PHE A 198 -1.20 8.39 3.41
N SER A 199 -2.03 8.53 4.45
CA SER A 199 -3.26 7.73 4.61
C SER A 199 -4.26 7.93 3.47
N LEU A 200 -4.38 9.16 2.94
CA LEU A 200 -5.26 9.45 1.80
C LEU A 200 -4.74 8.81 0.50
N LEU A 201 -3.43 8.90 0.27
CA LEU A 201 -2.77 8.31 -0.89
C LEU A 201 -2.84 6.78 -0.83
N GLU A 202 -2.54 6.19 0.32
CA GLU A 202 -2.64 4.76 0.59
C GLU A 202 -4.04 4.23 0.24
N LYS A 203 -5.10 4.83 0.82
CA LYS A 203 -6.49 4.45 0.53
C LYS A 203 -6.81 4.50 -0.95
N THR A 204 -6.34 5.52 -1.65
CA THR A 204 -6.58 5.68 -3.09
C THR A 204 -5.90 4.58 -3.91
N MET A 205 -4.67 4.22 -3.55
CA MET A 205 -3.91 3.17 -4.23
C MET A 205 -4.46 1.78 -3.95
N VAL A 206 -4.81 1.48 -2.69
CA VAL A 206 -5.43 0.21 -2.31
C VAL A 206 -6.76 0.02 -3.02
N ARG A 207 -7.64 1.04 -3.05
CA ARG A 207 -8.90 0.98 -3.82
C ARG A 207 -8.69 0.71 -5.30
N ARG A 208 -7.58 1.17 -5.87
CA ARG A 208 -7.25 0.93 -7.28
C ARG A 208 -6.85 -0.53 -7.52
N VAL A 209 -6.10 -1.14 -6.61
CA VAL A 209 -5.78 -2.58 -6.66
C VAL A 209 -7.05 -3.38 -6.45
N GLU A 210 -7.88 -3.02 -5.47
CA GLU A 210 -9.15 -3.66 -5.14
C GLU A 210 -10.09 -3.74 -6.35
N ARG A 211 -10.28 -2.64 -7.09
CA ARG A 211 -11.10 -2.65 -8.31
C ARG A 211 -10.58 -3.62 -9.38
N ARG A 212 -9.26 -3.77 -9.51
CA ARG A 212 -8.67 -4.71 -10.48
C ARG A 212 -8.73 -6.16 -9.99
N SER A 213 -8.57 -6.36 -8.69
CA SER A 213 -8.84 -7.64 -8.04
C SER A 213 -10.29 -8.09 -8.26
N GLN A 214 -11.26 -7.20 -8.07
CA GLN A 214 -12.68 -7.48 -8.31
C GLN A 214 -12.94 -7.89 -9.76
N ALA A 215 -12.39 -7.17 -10.74
CA ALA A 215 -12.51 -7.55 -12.14
C ALA A 215 -11.91 -8.94 -12.43
N LEU A 216 -10.78 -9.28 -11.81
CA LEU A 216 -10.15 -10.59 -11.94
C LEU A 216 -11.02 -11.69 -11.32
N VAL A 217 -11.55 -11.45 -10.13
CA VAL A 217 -12.46 -12.37 -9.42
C VAL A 217 -13.72 -12.61 -10.24
N GLU A 218 -14.34 -11.55 -10.76
CA GLU A 218 -15.53 -11.64 -11.61
C GLU A 218 -15.24 -12.50 -12.85
N ARG A 219 -14.08 -12.28 -13.50
CA ARG A 219 -13.70 -13.06 -14.68
C ARG A 219 -13.45 -14.54 -14.35
N LEU A 220 -12.71 -14.82 -13.27
CA LEU A 220 -12.45 -16.20 -12.84
C LEU A 220 -13.74 -16.92 -12.45
N ASN A 221 -14.64 -16.25 -11.74
CA ASN A 221 -15.92 -16.85 -11.35
C ASN A 221 -16.81 -17.10 -12.56
N ALA A 222 -16.90 -16.16 -13.52
CA ALA A 222 -17.67 -16.37 -14.74
C ALA A 222 -17.18 -17.58 -15.55
N THR A 223 -15.89 -17.88 -15.51
CA THR A 223 -15.32 -19.01 -16.27
C THR A 223 -15.34 -20.33 -15.49
N PHE A 224 -15.03 -20.30 -14.18
CA PHE A 224 -14.70 -21.50 -13.42
C PHE A 224 -15.64 -21.81 -12.25
N LEU A 225 -16.53 -20.89 -11.84
CA LEU A 225 -17.43 -21.13 -10.73
C LEU A 225 -18.61 -22.01 -11.19
N LEU A 226 -18.88 -23.10 -10.47
CA LEU A 226 -20.11 -23.86 -10.61
C LEU A 226 -21.26 -23.10 -9.97
N THR A 227 -22.37 -22.94 -10.69
CA THR A 227 -23.63 -22.50 -10.09
C THR A 227 -24.10 -23.54 -9.07
N GLU A 228 -24.82 -23.11 -8.04
CA GLU A 228 -25.33 -24.02 -7.00
C GLU A 228 -26.22 -25.12 -7.59
N GLU A 229 -26.98 -24.80 -8.64
CA GLU A 229 -27.82 -25.76 -9.38
C GLU A 229 -26.99 -26.82 -10.12
N ALA A 230 -25.91 -26.42 -10.79
CA ALA A 230 -25.01 -27.36 -11.45
C ALA A 230 -24.27 -28.21 -10.40
N ALA A 231 -23.80 -27.60 -9.31
CA ALA A 231 -23.13 -28.33 -8.23
C ALA A 231 -24.05 -29.37 -7.57
N ALA A 232 -25.34 -29.06 -7.39
CA ALA A 232 -26.34 -29.98 -6.86
C ALA A 232 -26.62 -31.15 -7.84
N ALA A 233 -26.78 -30.86 -9.13
CA ALA A 233 -26.96 -31.90 -10.16
C ALA A 233 -25.77 -32.87 -10.23
N TRP A 234 -24.54 -32.35 -10.10
CA TRP A 234 -23.32 -33.17 -10.04
C TRP A 234 -23.22 -34.03 -8.77
N GLN A 235 -23.89 -33.66 -7.67
CA GLN A 235 -23.95 -34.50 -6.46
C GLN A 235 -25.03 -35.57 -6.54
N GLU A 236 -26.09 -35.37 -7.32
CA GLU A 236 -27.16 -36.37 -7.54
C GLU A 236 -26.76 -37.44 -8.58
N GLU A 237 -25.84 -37.14 -9.50
CA GLU A 237 -25.36 -38.07 -10.53
C GLU A 237 -24.22 -39.01 -10.06
N ARG A 238 -23.78 -38.90 -8.79
CA ARG A 238 -22.76 -39.76 -8.15
C ARG A 238 -23.34 -40.67 -7.09
#